data_AF-A0A066PR16-F1
#
_entry.id   AF-A0A066PR16-F1
#
_cell.length_a   1.000
_cell.length_b   1.000
_cell.length_c   1.000
_cell.angle_alpha   90.00
_cell.angle_beta   90.00
_cell.angle_gamma   90.00
#
_symmetry.space_group_name_H-M   'P 1'
#
loop_
_entity.id
_entity.type
_entity.pdbx_description
1 polymer ?
#
loop_
_entity_poly.entity_id
_entity_poly.type
_entity_poly.pdbx_seq_one_letter_code
_entity_poly.pdbx_strand_id
1 'polypeptide(L)'
;MTERRPFLEDGSASGISRTAFRRMRKAQKLELMIDWFGQNYEDPAERTPYDSAEGGYLWIWGGPHDARDVLYTKFGSLVSEGLIDEAAQEIEAEGTVDWASKPTREDYDETAPPDEPIALDVFLDEPSAEYGTLAERSARAEARAAVEQLRAALDQVRPIGIGHNRPPASESEAAEDEGANLDELRRAAAELSAELSKSKPTIAFVKRWVAPLRNAIIATATWGAKKLDKAMDAAMTTAGSIVGGGAVAWLANLDPSLHHAFGAVVQWLEIAAKSIF
;
A
#
# COMPACT_ATOMS: atom_id res chain seq x y z
N MET A 1 -21.02 15.64 -34.33
CA MET A 1 -20.30 14.35 -34.27
C MET A 1 -20.54 13.79 -32.89
N THR A 2 -20.96 12.54 -32.81
CA THR A 2 -21.73 11.98 -31.69
C THR A 2 -20.87 11.69 -30.47
N GLU A 3 -20.84 12.62 -29.52
CA GLU A 3 -20.56 12.30 -28.12
C GLU A 3 -21.77 11.58 -27.52
N ARG A 4 -21.55 10.33 -27.13
CA ARG A 4 -22.28 9.64 -26.05
C ARG A 4 -21.53 8.36 -25.73
N ARG A 5 -20.60 8.45 -24.78
CA ARG A 5 -20.18 7.29 -24.01
C ARG A 5 -20.74 7.44 -22.61
N PRO A 6 -21.83 6.73 -22.30
CA PRO A 6 -22.05 6.35 -20.91
C PRO A 6 -22.15 4.83 -20.77
N PHE A 7 -21.19 4.35 -19.99
CA PHE A 7 -21.36 3.35 -18.92
C PHE A 7 -21.70 1.91 -19.39
N LEU A 8 -21.06 0.88 -18.80
CA LEU A 8 -20.97 0.77 -17.35
C LEU A 8 -19.57 1.07 -16.73
N GLU A 9 -19.20 2.36 -16.57
CA GLU A 9 -17.99 2.94 -15.92
C GLU A 9 -17.55 2.20 -14.65
N ASP A 10 -16.24 2.24 -14.54
CA ASP A 10 -15.31 1.76 -13.52
C ASP A 10 -15.45 0.29 -13.18
N GLY A 11 -14.90 -0.54 -14.08
CA GLY A 11 -14.56 -1.92 -13.73
C GLY A 11 -14.38 -2.87 -14.91
N SER A 12 -15.19 -2.77 -15.97
CA SER A 12 -15.12 -3.76 -17.06
C SER A 12 -14.22 -3.35 -18.23
N ALA A 13 -13.13 -4.11 -18.41
CA ALA A 13 -12.20 -4.00 -19.56
C ALA A 13 -12.88 -4.17 -20.94
N SER A 14 -14.11 -4.68 -20.97
CA SER A 14 -14.88 -4.98 -22.17
C SER A 14 -15.94 -3.90 -22.43
N GLY A 15 -15.54 -2.81 -23.09
CA GLY A 15 -16.40 -1.67 -23.47
C GLY A 15 -17.57 -2.05 -24.40
N ILE A 16 -18.65 -2.62 -23.85
CA ILE A 16 -19.78 -3.16 -24.60
C ILE A 16 -21.04 -2.31 -24.34
N SER A 17 -21.72 -1.89 -25.41
CA SER A 17 -22.96 -1.10 -25.29
C SER A 17 -24.14 -1.94 -24.76
N ARG A 18 -25.09 -1.29 -24.07
CA ARG A 18 -26.35 -1.95 -23.61
C ARG A 18 -27.11 -2.66 -24.74
N THR A 19 -27.07 -2.11 -25.96
CA THR A 19 -27.69 -2.73 -27.14
C THR A 19 -26.93 -3.98 -27.58
N ALA A 20 -25.60 -3.96 -27.56
CA ALA A 20 -24.79 -5.13 -27.85
C ALA A 20 -25.00 -6.22 -26.80
N PHE A 21 -24.98 -5.86 -25.51
CA PHE A 21 -25.26 -6.77 -24.41
C PHE A 21 -26.64 -7.43 -24.54
N ARG A 22 -27.71 -6.66 -24.81
CA ARG A 22 -29.06 -7.22 -25.02
C ARG A 22 -29.12 -8.28 -26.12
N ARG A 23 -28.31 -8.14 -27.16
CA ARG A 23 -28.26 -9.05 -28.33
C ARG A 23 -27.34 -10.26 -28.13
N MET A 24 -26.58 -10.31 -27.04
CA MET A 24 -25.73 -11.45 -26.72
C MET A 24 -26.53 -12.71 -26.41
N ARG A 25 -25.88 -13.86 -26.63
CA ARG A 25 -26.41 -15.15 -26.20
C ARG A 25 -26.42 -15.22 -24.67
N LYS A 26 -27.32 -16.05 -24.13
CA LYS A 26 -27.48 -16.26 -22.68
C LYS A 26 -26.14 -16.53 -21.98
N ALA A 27 -25.36 -17.50 -22.48
CA ALA A 27 -24.06 -17.86 -21.90
C ALA A 27 -23.07 -16.69 -21.84
N GLN A 28 -23.01 -15.86 -22.89
CA GLN A 28 -22.11 -14.70 -22.92
C GLN A 28 -22.56 -13.59 -21.97
N LYS A 29 -23.87 -13.44 -21.73
CA LYS A 29 -24.38 -12.52 -20.71
C LYS A 29 -24.01 -12.99 -19.32
N LEU A 30 -24.12 -14.30 -19.07
CA LEU A 30 -23.78 -14.91 -17.79
C LEU A 30 -22.30 -14.69 -17.47
N GLU A 31 -21.41 -15.07 -18.38
CA GLU A 31 -19.96 -14.88 -18.27
C GLU A 31 -19.60 -13.42 -17.98
N LEU A 32 -20.19 -12.47 -18.71
CA LEU A 32 -19.94 -11.04 -18.49
C LEU A 32 -20.44 -10.55 -17.13
N MET A 33 -21.58 -11.05 -16.66
CA MET A 33 -22.12 -10.68 -15.35
C MET A 33 -21.23 -11.19 -14.22
N ILE A 34 -20.71 -12.42 -14.35
CA ILE A 34 -19.78 -13.02 -13.39
C ILE A 34 -18.44 -12.27 -13.41
N ASP A 35 -17.88 -12.02 -14.59
CA ASP A 35 -16.63 -11.26 -14.75
C ASP A 35 -16.75 -9.85 -14.15
N TRP A 36 -17.86 -9.16 -14.43
CA TRP A 36 -18.11 -7.83 -13.87
C TRP A 36 -18.20 -7.91 -12.35
N PHE A 37 -18.89 -8.89 -11.79
CA PHE A 37 -18.98 -9.06 -10.34
C PHE A 37 -17.58 -9.28 -9.73
N GLY A 38 -16.81 -10.22 -10.27
CA GLY A 38 -15.45 -10.50 -9.80
C GLY A 38 -14.44 -9.35 -10.03
N GLN A 39 -14.76 -8.35 -10.85
CA GLN A 39 -13.96 -7.12 -10.99
C GLN A 39 -14.28 -6.08 -9.93
N ASN A 40 -15.49 -6.11 -9.35
CA ASN A 40 -15.98 -5.10 -8.40
C ASN A 40 -16.06 -5.64 -6.96
N TYR A 41 -16.10 -6.96 -6.78
CA TYR A 41 -16.26 -7.62 -5.49
C TYR A 41 -15.28 -8.80 -5.36
N GLU A 42 -14.91 -9.14 -4.12
CA GLU A 42 -14.05 -10.26 -3.79
C GLU A 42 -14.50 -10.98 -2.52
N ASP A 43 -13.97 -12.19 -2.33
CA ASP A 43 -14.11 -12.92 -1.10
C ASP A 43 -13.47 -12.12 0.05
N PRO A 44 -14.17 -11.89 1.18
CA PRO A 44 -13.62 -11.15 2.30
C PRO A 44 -12.33 -11.77 2.86
N ALA A 45 -12.10 -13.07 2.69
CA ALA A 45 -10.86 -13.73 3.11
C ALA A 45 -9.60 -13.21 2.39
N GLU A 46 -9.75 -12.55 1.24
CA GLU A 46 -8.61 -12.05 0.45
C GLU A 46 -7.98 -10.79 1.07
N ARG A 47 -8.79 -9.77 1.39
CA ARG A 47 -8.29 -8.44 1.82
C ARG A 47 -9.07 -7.78 2.95
N THR A 48 -10.16 -8.40 3.43
CA THR A 48 -10.97 -7.82 4.50
C THR A 48 -10.40 -8.25 5.85
N PRO A 49 -9.98 -7.33 6.73
CA PRO A 49 -9.43 -7.70 8.03
C PRO A 49 -10.42 -8.53 8.85
N TYR A 50 -9.92 -9.49 9.61
CA TYR A 50 -10.72 -10.37 10.45
C TYR A 50 -10.39 -10.16 11.93
N ASP A 51 -11.39 -9.83 12.76
CA ASP A 51 -11.24 -9.78 14.20
C ASP A 51 -11.51 -11.15 14.81
N SER A 52 -10.45 -11.79 15.30
CA SER A 52 -10.53 -13.11 15.96
C SER A 52 -11.18 -13.08 17.35
N ALA A 53 -11.26 -11.93 18.02
CA ALA A 53 -11.87 -11.80 19.33
C ALA A 53 -13.40 -11.69 19.23
N GLU A 54 -13.90 -10.97 18.23
CA GLU A 54 -15.33 -10.82 17.97
C GLU A 54 -15.88 -11.83 16.94
N GLY A 55 -14.99 -12.46 16.16
CA GLY A 55 -15.32 -13.55 15.24
C GLY A 55 -15.98 -13.08 13.94
N GLY A 56 -15.46 -12.02 13.31
CA GLY A 56 -16.04 -11.48 12.08
C GLY A 56 -15.10 -10.63 11.24
N TYR A 57 -15.51 -10.39 9.99
CA TYR A 57 -14.82 -9.49 9.06
C TYR A 57 -15.14 -8.02 9.35
N LEU A 58 -14.14 -7.17 9.18
CA LEU A 58 -14.22 -5.71 9.30
C LEU A 58 -14.35 -5.11 7.90
N TRP A 59 -15.57 -4.74 7.51
CA TRP A 59 -15.95 -4.28 6.16
C TRP A 59 -15.46 -2.86 5.82
N ILE A 60 -14.15 -2.64 5.88
CA ILE A 60 -13.52 -1.32 5.72
C ILE A 60 -13.66 -0.73 4.30
N TRP A 61 -13.91 -1.57 3.30
CA TRP A 61 -14.10 -1.16 1.90
C TRP A 61 -15.56 -1.25 1.45
N GLY A 62 -16.48 -1.54 2.37
CA GLY A 62 -17.90 -1.78 2.07
C GLY A 62 -18.27 -3.27 2.03
N GLY A 63 -19.53 -3.53 2.36
CA GLY A 63 -20.10 -4.87 2.55
C GLY A 63 -20.77 -5.02 3.91
N PRO A 64 -21.23 -6.24 4.25
CA PRO A 64 -21.33 -7.40 3.36
C PRO A 64 -22.33 -7.15 2.22
N HIS A 65 -22.03 -7.67 1.03
CA HIS A 65 -22.91 -7.60 -0.13
C HIS A 65 -23.40 -8.99 -0.55
N ASP A 66 -24.70 -9.07 -0.87
CA ASP A 66 -25.31 -10.22 -1.50
C ASP A 66 -25.12 -10.14 -3.03
N ALA A 67 -24.64 -11.23 -3.65
CA ALA A 67 -24.28 -11.23 -5.07
C ALA A 67 -25.51 -10.99 -5.97
N ARG A 68 -26.66 -11.55 -5.59
CA ARG A 68 -27.90 -11.42 -6.34
C ARG A 68 -28.42 -9.98 -6.31
N ASP A 69 -28.41 -9.32 -5.16
CA ASP A 69 -28.88 -7.93 -5.00
C ASP A 69 -28.00 -6.93 -5.76
N VAL A 70 -26.68 -7.13 -5.72
CA VAL A 70 -25.71 -6.35 -6.50
C VAL A 70 -25.97 -6.52 -7.99
N LEU A 71 -26.09 -7.76 -8.47
CA LEU A 71 -26.36 -8.05 -9.88
C LEU A 71 -27.74 -7.53 -10.31
N TYR A 72 -28.76 -7.61 -9.46
CA TYR A 72 -30.08 -7.07 -9.75
C TYR A 72 -30.05 -5.55 -9.90
N THR A 73 -29.35 -4.86 -9.01
CA THR A 73 -29.17 -3.41 -9.08
C THR A 73 -28.50 -2.98 -10.38
N LYS A 74 -27.47 -3.72 -10.82
CA LYS A 74 -26.73 -3.41 -12.05
C LYS A 74 -27.46 -3.82 -13.33
N PHE A 75 -28.01 -5.03 -13.38
CA PHE A 75 -28.48 -5.69 -14.60
C PHE A 75 -29.99 -5.93 -14.66
N GLY A 76 -30.76 -5.70 -13.59
CA GLY A 76 -32.21 -5.99 -13.53
C GLY A 76 -33.05 -5.29 -14.60
N SER A 77 -32.57 -4.15 -15.12
CA SER A 77 -33.21 -3.45 -16.26
C SER A 77 -32.85 -4.01 -17.65
N LEU A 78 -31.97 -5.01 -17.72
CA LEU A 78 -31.35 -5.51 -18.96
C LEU A 78 -31.58 -7.01 -19.19
N VAL A 79 -31.70 -7.79 -18.12
CA VAL A 79 -31.89 -9.24 -18.16
C VAL A 79 -33.03 -9.66 -17.25
N SER A 80 -33.53 -10.88 -17.44
CA SER A 80 -34.52 -11.47 -16.55
C SER A 80 -33.92 -11.81 -15.20
N GLU A 81 -34.74 -11.76 -14.15
CA GLU A 81 -34.37 -12.20 -12.79
C GLU A 81 -33.80 -13.61 -12.77
N GLY A 82 -34.39 -14.56 -13.50
CA GLY A 82 -33.85 -15.92 -13.55
C GLY A 82 -32.43 -16.05 -14.14
N LEU A 83 -31.95 -15.07 -14.92
CA LEU A 83 -30.55 -15.04 -15.38
C LEU A 83 -29.62 -14.42 -14.33
N ILE A 84 -30.14 -13.50 -13.51
CA ILE A 84 -29.44 -12.93 -12.35
C ILE A 84 -29.25 -14.00 -11.29
N ASP A 85 -30.31 -14.77 -11.00
CA ASP A 85 -30.25 -15.88 -10.05
C ASP A 85 -29.22 -16.94 -10.47
N GLU A 86 -29.15 -17.27 -11.77
CA GLU A 86 -28.16 -18.21 -12.31
C GLU A 86 -26.73 -17.69 -12.21
N ALA A 87 -26.51 -16.39 -12.44
CA ALA A 87 -25.19 -15.79 -12.28
C ALA A 87 -24.77 -15.72 -10.80
N ALA A 88 -25.69 -15.37 -9.89
CA ALA A 88 -25.43 -15.36 -8.46
C ALA A 88 -25.09 -16.76 -7.93
N GLN A 89 -25.83 -17.79 -8.36
CA GLN A 89 -25.53 -19.18 -7.99
C GLN A 89 -24.14 -19.63 -8.44
N GLU A 90 -23.69 -19.21 -9.62
CA GLU A 90 -22.35 -19.54 -10.12
C GLU A 90 -21.27 -18.82 -9.30
N ILE A 91 -21.48 -17.55 -8.95
CA ILE A 91 -20.57 -16.76 -8.10
C ILE A 91 -20.44 -17.38 -6.71
N GLU A 92 -21.55 -17.80 -6.11
CA GLU A 92 -21.60 -18.33 -4.74
C GLU A 92 -21.36 -19.85 -4.67
N ALA A 93 -21.04 -20.50 -5.80
CA ALA A 93 -20.87 -21.95 -5.90
C ALA A 93 -19.76 -22.50 -4.96
N GLU A 94 -18.77 -21.67 -4.65
CA GLU A 94 -17.65 -22.01 -3.74
C GLU A 94 -18.00 -21.82 -2.25
N GLY A 95 -19.20 -21.32 -1.94
CA GLY A 95 -19.74 -21.22 -0.58
C GLY A 95 -19.66 -19.81 0.04
N THR A 96 -19.11 -18.83 -0.67
CA THR A 96 -19.03 -17.44 -0.23
C THR A 96 -20.33 -16.72 -0.56
N VAL A 97 -21.01 -16.19 0.47
CA VAL A 97 -22.32 -15.51 0.35
C VAL A 97 -22.25 -14.02 0.75
N ASP A 98 -21.25 -13.64 1.54
CA ASP A 98 -21.01 -12.27 1.98
C ASP A 98 -19.78 -11.71 1.27
N TRP A 99 -20.01 -10.79 0.34
CA TRP A 99 -18.95 -10.26 -0.53
C TRP A 99 -18.46 -8.89 -0.09
N ALA A 100 -17.15 -8.68 -0.17
CA ALA A 100 -16.52 -7.38 0.05
C ALA A 100 -16.42 -6.61 -1.27
N SER A 101 -16.58 -5.29 -1.22
CA SER A 101 -16.25 -4.45 -2.38
C SER A 101 -14.73 -4.43 -2.59
N LYS A 102 -14.30 -4.48 -3.86
CA LYS A 102 -12.90 -4.28 -4.20
C LYS A 102 -12.55 -2.80 -4.05
N PRO A 103 -11.46 -2.46 -3.37
CA PRO A 103 -11.04 -1.08 -3.25
C PRO A 103 -10.62 -0.53 -4.62
N THR A 104 -11.14 0.64 -4.96
CA THR A 104 -10.77 1.43 -6.12
C THR A 104 -9.54 2.29 -5.82
N ARG A 105 -8.94 2.90 -6.85
CA ARG A 105 -7.86 3.89 -6.67
C ARG A 105 -8.28 5.03 -5.75
N GLU A 106 -9.54 5.46 -5.85
CA GLU A 106 -10.12 6.56 -5.06
C GLU A 106 -10.27 6.18 -3.58
N ASP A 107 -10.59 4.92 -3.27
CA ASP A 107 -10.67 4.43 -1.88
C ASP A 107 -9.31 4.45 -1.16
N TYR A 108 -8.21 4.42 -1.92
CA TYR A 108 -6.87 4.67 -1.40
C TYR A 108 -6.50 6.17 -1.39
N ASP A 109 -7.02 6.97 -2.33
CA ASP A 109 -6.82 8.43 -2.41
C ASP A 109 -7.68 9.22 -1.39
N GLU A 110 -8.71 8.63 -0.78
CA GLU A 110 -9.47 9.23 0.33
C GLU A 110 -8.78 9.12 1.70
N THR A 111 -7.61 8.50 1.75
CA THR A 111 -6.63 8.91 2.76
C THR A 111 -6.02 10.22 2.28
N ALA A 112 -6.17 11.29 3.08
CA ALA A 112 -5.34 12.48 2.96
C ALA A 112 -3.92 12.06 2.54
N PRO A 113 -3.29 12.75 1.56
CA PRO A 113 -2.01 12.35 0.99
C PRO A 113 -1.12 11.84 2.12
N PRO A 114 -0.59 10.60 2.05
CA PRO A 114 -0.02 9.89 3.20
C PRO A 114 0.89 10.87 3.90
N ASP A 115 0.49 11.38 5.08
CA ASP A 115 0.96 12.65 5.67
C ASP A 115 2.26 13.04 5.01
N GLU A 116 2.23 13.90 3.98
CA GLU A 116 3.44 14.19 3.18
C GLU A 116 4.57 14.36 4.19
N PRO A 117 5.56 13.44 4.23
CA PRO A 117 6.31 13.26 5.44
C PRO A 117 7.00 14.58 5.76
N ILE A 118 6.71 15.11 6.96
CA ILE A 118 6.91 16.52 7.32
C ILE A 118 8.16 17.07 6.64
N ALA A 119 7.98 18.14 5.88
CA ALA A 119 9.06 18.78 5.17
C ALA A 119 10.13 19.22 6.17
N LEU A 120 11.31 18.59 6.11
CA LEU A 120 12.37 18.77 7.11
C LEU A 120 12.95 20.20 7.12
N ASP A 121 12.68 20.97 6.09
CA ASP A 121 13.05 22.38 5.95
C ASP A 121 12.24 23.32 6.86
N VAL A 122 11.11 22.85 7.41
CA VAL A 122 10.35 23.52 8.47
C VAL A 122 11.19 23.71 9.74
N PHE A 123 12.09 22.76 10.03
CA PHE A 123 12.95 22.82 11.21
C PHE A 123 14.20 23.63 10.90
N LEU A 124 14.45 24.69 11.68
CA LEU A 124 15.70 25.43 11.65
C LEU A 124 16.82 24.65 12.35
N ASP A 125 18.07 24.94 12.01
CA ASP A 125 19.21 24.28 12.66
C ASP A 125 19.47 24.81 14.09
N GLU A 126 18.73 25.84 14.50
CA GLU A 126 18.82 26.46 15.82
C GLU A 126 18.02 25.67 16.87
N PRO A 127 18.57 25.48 18.08
CA PRO A 127 17.85 24.85 19.17
C PRO A 127 16.65 25.69 19.63
N SER A 128 15.56 25.00 19.96
CA SER A 128 14.39 25.58 20.60
C SER A 128 14.68 25.95 22.07
N ALA A 129 13.71 26.61 22.72
CA ALA A 129 13.77 26.83 24.17
C ALA A 129 13.66 25.53 24.99
N GLU A 130 13.12 24.46 24.39
CA GLU A 130 12.96 23.15 25.02
C GLU A 130 14.17 22.23 24.82
N TYR A 131 15.17 22.64 24.03
CA TYR A 131 16.36 21.85 23.81
C TYR A 131 17.12 21.58 25.13
N GLY A 132 17.36 20.29 25.43
CA GLY A 132 18.03 19.86 26.66
C GLY A 132 17.13 19.83 27.90
N THR A 133 15.82 20.06 27.76
CA THR A 133 14.85 19.85 28.84
C THR A 133 14.61 18.35 29.09
N LEU A 134 13.77 18.02 30.09
CA LEU A 134 13.34 16.64 30.28
C LEU A 134 12.53 16.13 29.09
N ALA A 135 11.68 16.98 28.49
CA ALA A 135 10.88 16.64 27.33
C ALA A 135 11.77 16.26 26.12
N GLU A 136 12.76 17.10 25.79
CA GLU A 136 13.72 16.79 24.72
C GLU A 136 14.49 15.51 25.00
N ARG A 137 14.96 15.29 26.24
CA ARG A 137 15.71 14.08 26.58
C ARG A 137 14.86 12.81 26.48
N SER A 138 13.58 12.88 26.87
CA SER A 138 12.64 11.77 26.74
C SER A 138 12.37 11.46 25.26
N ALA A 139 12.04 12.48 24.46
CA ALA A 139 11.84 12.32 23.02
C ALA A 139 13.10 11.80 22.31
N ARG A 140 14.29 12.24 22.74
CA ARG A 140 15.57 11.72 22.23
C ARG A 140 15.76 10.24 22.56
N ALA A 141 15.40 9.82 23.76
CA ALA A 141 15.51 8.43 24.18
C ALA A 141 14.55 7.53 23.38
N GLU A 142 13.34 8.02 23.11
CA GLU A 142 12.33 7.36 22.28
C GLU A 142 12.78 7.27 20.81
N ALA A 143 13.24 8.37 20.22
CA ALA A 143 13.82 8.39 18.88
C ALA A 143 14.98 7.41 18.75
N ARG A 144 15.88 7.37 19.74
CA ARG A 144 16.98 6.40 19.76
C ARG A 144 16.48 4.97 19.82
N ALA A 145 15.49 4.67 20.66
CA ALA A 145 14.94 3.32 20.79
C ALA A 145 14.25 2.87 19.49
N ALA A 146 13.49 3.75 18.84
CA ALA A 146 12.83 3.47 17.56
C ALA A 146 13.86 3.22 16.43
N VAL A 147 14.92 4.03 16.36
CA VAL A 147 16.01 3.81 15.39
C VAL A 147 16.74 2.50 15.64
N GLU A 148 16.97 2.10 16.91
CA GLU A 148 17.57 0.80 17.22
C GLU A 148 16.66 -0.39 16.85
N GLN A 149 15.34 -0.25 17.00
CA GLN A 149 14.38 -1.26 16.52
C GLN A 149 14.44 -1.40 15.00
N LEU A 150 14.50 -0.28 14.26
CA LEU A 150 14.69 -0.29 12.81
C LEU A 150 16.00 -0.97 12.43
N ARG A 151 17.11 -0.68 13.12
CA ARG A 151 18.40 -1.35 12.88
C ARG A 151 18.32 -2.86 13.10
N ALA A 152 17.71 -3.29 14.21
CA ALA A 152 17.52 -4.70 14.49
C ALA A 152 16.68 -5.38 13.40
N ALA A 153 15.64 -4.71 12.89
CA ALA A 153 14.85 -5.21 11.77
C ALA A 153 15.69 -5.31 10.48
N LEU A 154 16.53 -4.31 10.19
CA LEU A 154 17.45 -4.29 9.04
C LEU A 154 18.55 -5.36 9.11
N ASP A 155 18.97 -5.76 10.31
CA ASP A 155 19.98 -6.80 10.56
C ASP A 155 19.41 -8.22 10.50
N GLN A 156 18.12 -8.39 10.80
CA GLN A 156 17.42 -9.68 10.64
C GLN A 156 17.23 -10.07 9.16
N VAL A 157 17.36 -9.10 8.25
CA VAL A 157 17.37 -9.33 6.81
C VAL A 157 18.69 -10.02 6.43
N ARG A 158 18.64 -11.35 6.26
CA ARG A 158 19.80 -12.12 5.79
C ARG A 158 20.14 -11.74 4.35
N PRO A 159 21.44 -11.60 4.00
CA PRO A 159 21.84 -11.48 2.61
C PRO A 159 21.39 -12.72 1.85
N ILE A 160 20.57 -12.52 0.81
CA ILE A 160 20.11 -13.60 -0.06
C ILE A 160 21.36 -14.22 -0.69
N GLY A 161 21.57 -15.51 -0.41
CA GLY A 161 22.67 -16.28 -0.95
C GLY A 161 22.68 -16.22 -2.48
N ILE A 162 23.89 -16.03 -3.02
CA ILE A 162 24.21 -16.10 -4.45
C ILE A 162 23.70 -17.45 -4.99
N GLY A 163 22.56 -17.43 -5.67
CA GLY A 163 21.87 -18.62 -6.19
C GLY A 163 21.21 -18.31 -7.53
N HIS A 164 21.97 -18.56 -8.59
CA HIS A 164 21.64 -18.64 -10.02
C HIS A 164 20.16 -18.54 -10.46
N ASN A 165 19.72 -17.33 -10.83
CA ASN A 165 18.94 -17.11 -12.05
C ASN A 165 19.21 -15.67 -12.55
N ARG A 166 20.09 -15.54 -13.56
CA ARG A 166 20.50 -14.23 -14.09
C ARG A 166 19.56 -13.89 -15.26
N PRO A 167 18.65 -12.90 -15.16
CA PRO A 167 17.85 -12.44 -16.28
C PRO A 167 18.74 -11.71 -17.30
N PRO A 168 18.29 -11.54 -18.56
CA PRO A 168 19.06 -10.81 -19.57
C PRO A 168 19.30 -9.35 -19.13
N ALA A 169 20.35 -8.76 -19.67
CA ALA A 169 21.09 -7.59 -19.18
C ALA A 169 20.35 -6.23 -19.05
N SER A 170 19.01 -6.19 -19.08
CA SER A 170 18.23 -4.97 -18.79
C SER A 170 17.81 -4.83 -17.33
N GLU A 171 17.88 -5.91 -16.53
CA GLU A 171 17.49 -5.90 -15.11
C GLU A 171 18.68 -5.71 -14.13
N SER A 172 19.92 -5.73 -14.63
CA SER A 172 21.11 -5.57 -13.79
C SER A 172 21.31 -4.14 -13.28
N GLU A 173 20.87 -3.14 -14.03
CA GLU A 173 20.96 -1.73 -13.60
C GLU A 173 19.97 -1.43 -12.45
N ALA A 174 18.79 -2.05 -12.45
CA ALA A 174 17.82 -1.94 -11.35
C ALA A 174 18.30 -2.66 -10.09
N ALA A 175 18.91 -3.84 -10.21
CA ALA A 175 19.45 -4.59 -9.07
C ALA A 175 20.66 -3.89 -8.40
N GLU A 176 21.44 -3.10 -9.15
CA GLU A 176 22.54 -2.29 -8.60
C GLU A 176 22.03 -1.05 -7.85
N ASP A 177 20.97 -0.40 -8.35
CA ASP A 177 20.30 0.74 -7.71
C ASP A 177 19.49 0.31 -6.45
N GLU A 178 18.97 -0.92 -6.45
CA GLU A 178 18.19 -1.52 -5.35
C GLU A 178 19.03 -1.90 -4.12
N GLY A 179 20.28 -2.35 -4.31
CA GLY A 179 21.22 -2.62 -3.21
C GLY A 179 21.74 -1.34 -2.53
N ALA A 180 21.90 -0.27 -3.30
CA ALA A 180 22.39 1.02 -2.83
C ALA A 180 21.44 1.69 -1.80
N ASN A 181 20.12 1.60 -2.01
CA ASN A 181 19.12 2.18 -1.11
C ASN A 181 19.08 1.53 0.28
N LEU A 182 19.34 0.23 0.37
CA LEU A 182 19.33 -0.50 1.65
C LEU A 182 20.58 -0.21 2.48
N ASP A 183 21.73 -0.14 1.83
CA ASP A 183 22.98 0.22 2.50
C ASP A 183 22.95 1.69 2.93
N GLU A 184 22.30 2.57 2.16
CA GLU A 184 22.02 3.95 2.57
C GLU A 184 21.10 4.00 3.79
N LEU A 185 20.01 3.23 3.81
CA LEU A 185 19.08 3.17 4.96
C LEU A 185 19.76 2.62 6.22
N ARG A 186 20.56 1.55 6.10
CA ARG A 186 21.36 1.00 7.21
C ARG A 186 22.35 2.03 7.73
N ARG A 187 23.04 2.73 6.84
CA ARG A 187 23.96 3.80 7.20
C ARG A 187 23.25 4.93 7.92
N ALA A 188 22.12 5.38 7.39
CA ALA A 188 21.32 6.44 7.99
C ALA A 188 20.85 6.08 9.40
N ALA A 189 20.34 4.86 9.59
CA ALA A 189 19.92 4.37 10.91
C ALA A 189 21.11 4.28 11.89
N ALA A 190 22.29 3.85 11.44
CA ALA A 190 23.49 3.81 12.28
C ALA A 190 23.96 5.23 12.69
N GLU A 191 23.98 6.17 11.75
CA GLU A 191 24.41 7.56 11.98
C GLU A 191 23.42 8.30 12.89
N LEU A 192 22.11 8.11 12.70
CA LEU A 192 21.07 8.66 13.58
C LEU A 192 21.22 8.13 15.01
N SER A 193 21.39 6.82 15.18
CA SER A 193 21.58 6.25 16.52
C SER A 193 22.83 6.80 17.21
N ALA A 194 23.93 6.93 16.48
CA ALA A 194 25.17 7.50 17.01
C ALA A 194 24.99 8.97 17.42
N GLU A 195 24.29 9.77 16.62
CA GLU A 195 24.04 11.18 16.92
C GLU A 195 23.09 11.35 18.13
N LEU A 196 21.98 10.61 18.16
CA LEU A 196 20.98 10.66 19.24
C LEU A 196 21.52 10.13 20.58
N SER A 197 22.62 9.36 20.54
CA SER A 197 23.34 8.90 21.74
C SER A 197 24.19 9.99 22.40
N LYS A 198 24.45 11.11 21.72
CA LYS A 198 25.24 12.22 22.27
C LYS A 198 24.45 12.95 23.35
N SER A 199 25.17 13.53 24.31
CA SER A 199 24.57 14.40 25.32
C SER A 199 23.93 15.67 24.72
N LYS A 200 24.44 16.10 23.55
CA LYS A 200 23.94 17.21 22.74
C LYS A 200 23.97 16.82 21.24
N PRO A 201 22.91 16.22 20.69
CA PRO A 201 22.81 15.90 19.27
C PRO A 201 22.72 17.16 18.40
N THR A 202 23.31 17.11 17.21
CA THR A 202 23.32 18.22 16.25
C THR A 202 22.06 18.16 15.38
N ILE A 203 21.21 19.18 15.45
CA ILE A 203 19.93 19.25 14.70
C ILE A 203 20.16 19.10 13.19
N ALA A 204 21.11 19.85 12.63
CA ALA A 204 21.47 19.77 11.21
C ALA A 204 21.92 18.35 10.78
N PHE A 205 22.61 17.63 11.68
CA PHE A 205 23.04 16.26 11.41
C PHE A 205 21.87 15.30 11.40
N VAL A 206 20.97 15.40 12.40
CA VAL A 206 19.75 14.57 12.47
C VAL A 206 18.85 14.82 11.26
N LYS A 207 18.63 16.08 10.87
CA LYS A 207 17.87 16.44 9.65
C LYS A 207 18.45 15.81 8.39
N ARG A 208 19.78 15.81 8.24
CA ARG A 208 20.44 15.21 7.07
C ARG A 208 20.18 13.70 6.99
N TRP A 209 20.23 13.01 8.13
CA TRP A 209 20.18 11.54 8.16
C TRP A 209 18.78 10.97 8.38
N VAL A 210 17.77 11.78 8.67
CA VAL A 210 16.37 11.35 8.65
C VAL A 210 15.76 11.38 7.23
N ALA A 211 16.37 12.12 6.28
CA ALA A 211 15.91 12.17 4.90
C ALA A 211 15.92 10.81 4.16
N PRO A 212 16.93 9.92 4.32
CA PRO A 212 16.88 8.57 3.75
C PRO A 212 15.71 7.73 4.29
N LEU A 213 15.34 7.87 5.58
CA LEU A 213 14.19 7.17 6.16
C LEU A 213 12.89 7.65 5.50
N ARG A 214 12.74 8.97 5.34
CA ARG A 214 11.62 9.59 4.61
C ARG A 214 11.53 9.07 3.17
N ASN A 215 12.65 9.06 2.45
CA ASN A 215 12.68 8.64 1.05
C ASN A 215 12.32 7.15 0.92
N ALA A 216 12.71 6.32 1.89
CA ALA A 216 12.33 4.91 1.94
C ALA A 216 10.81 4.73 2.15
N ILE A 217 10.18 5.56 2.99
CA ILE A 217 8.70 5.61 3.17
C ILE A 217 8.00 6.01 1.86
N ILE A 218 8.51 7.04 1.18
CA ILE A 218 7.95 7.45 -0.12
C ILE A 218 8.10 6.34 -1.17
N ALA A 219 9.21 5.60 -1.14
CA ALA A 219 9.46 4.49 -2.04
C ALA A 219 8.50 3.30 -1.80
N THR A 220 8.19 2.96 -0.55
CA THR A 220 7.20 1.91 -0.23
C THR A 220 5.81 2.28 -0.74
N ALA A 221 5.38 3.52 -0.48
CA ALA A 221 4.10 4.03 -0.97
C ALA A 221 4.02 4.03 -2.51
N THR A 222 5.07 4.52 -3.20
CA THR A 222 5.11 4.59 -4.66
C THR A 222 5.10 3.20 -5.31
N TRP A 223 5.75 2.22 -4.71
CA TRP A 223 5.72 0.84 -5.22
C TRP A 223 4.38 0.16 -4.99
N GLY A 224 3.75 0.36 -3.82
CA GLY A 224 2.38 -0.11 -3.56
C GLY A 224 1.42 0.39 -4.63
N ALA A 225 1.49 1.69 -4.94
CA ALA A 225 0.72 2.31 -6.03
C ALA A 225 1.04 1.71 -7.42
N LYS A 226 2.32 1.54 -7.77
CA LYS A 226 2.72 0.94 -9.06
C LYS A 226 2.32 -0.53 -9.21
N LYS A 227 2.25 -1.28 -8.11
CA LYS A 227 1.79 -2.69 -8.12
C LYS A 227 0.28 -2.77 -8.24
N LEU A 228 -0.48 -1.82 -7.69
CA LEU A 228 -1.91 -1.68 -7.95
C LEU A 228 -2.16 -1.41 -9.45
N ASP A 229 -1.40 -0.49 -10.05
CA ASP A 229 -1.48 -0.19 -11.50
C ASP A 229 -1.14 -1.42 -12.36
N LYS A 230 -0.12 -2.23 -11.98
CA LYS A 230 0.24 -3.46 -12.73
C LYS A 230 -0.70 -4.65 -12.48
N ALA A 231 -1.37 -4.72 -11.34
CA ALA A 231 -2.38 -5.73 -11.06
C ALA A 231 -3.63 -5.56 -11.94
N MET A 232 -3.87 -4.34 -12.44
CA MET A 232 -4.90 -4.07 -13.44
C MET A 232 -4.53 -4.55 -14.85
N ASP A 233 -3.23 -4.70 -15.17
CA ASP A 233 -2.75 -5.09 -16.50
C ASP A 233 -2.43 -6.60 -16.65
N ALA A 234 -2.46 -7.40 -15.58
CA ALA A 234 -2.06 -8.80 -15.63
C ALA A 234 -2.87 -9.72 -14.71
N ALA A 235 -4.12 -10.03 -15.09
CA ALA A 235 -4.92 -11.10 -14.48
C ALA A 235 -4.41 -12.54 -14.78
N MET A 236 -3.20 -12.73 -15.30
CA MET A 236 -2.62 -14.06 -15.55
C MET A 236 -1.11 -14.07 -15.36
N THR A 237 -0.66 -14.25 -14.11
CA THR A 237 0.47 -15.14 -13.76
C THR A 237 0.48 -15.35 -12.25
N THR A 238 -0.19 -16.43 -11.83
CA THR A 238 0.24 -17.39 -10.80
C THR A 238 1.06 -16.88 -9.61
N ALA A 239 0.51 -17.11 -8.42
CA ALA A 239 1.21 -17.28 -7.16
C ALA A 239 2.61 -17.93 -7.36
N GLY A 240 3.68 -17.22 -6.96
CA GLY A 240 4.99 -17.85 -6.73
C GLY A 240 6.23 -17.30 -7.44
N SER A 241 6.26 -16.08 -7.99
CA SER A 241 7.54 -15.50 -8.45
C SER A 241 7.83 -14.13 -7.85
N ILE A 242 8.64 -14.13 -6.79
CA ILE A 242 9.48 -13.00 -6.38
C ILE A 242 10.53 -12.80 -7.49
N VAL A 243 10.12 -12.21 -8.61
CA VAL A 243 11.03 -11.88 -9.70
C VAL A 243 10.76 -10.41 -10.06
N GLY A 244 11.70 -9.55 -9.68
CA GLY A 244 11.77 -8.13 -10.11
C GLY A 244 11.30 -7.06 -9.11
N GLY A 245 11.15 -7.34 -7.81
CA GLY A 245 10.67 -6.33 -6.85
C GLY A 245 11.12 -6.56 -5.40
N GLY A 246 12.30 -7.15 -5.21
CA GLY A 246 12.79 -7.59 -3.89
C GLY A 246 12.83 -6.44 -2.88
N ALA A 247 13.59 -5.38 -3.15
CA ALA A 247 13.85 -4.34 -2.15
C ALA A 247 12.58 -3.64 -1.64
N VAL A 248 11.59 -3.38 -2.49
CA VAL A 248 10.42 -2.58 -2.08
C VAL A 248 9.30 -3.41 -1.44
N ALA A 249 9.09 -4.65 -1.90
CA ALA A 249 8.27 -5.61 -1.16
C ALA A 249 8.87 -5.90 0.23
N TRP A 250 10.20 -5.82 0.35
CA TRP A 250 10.91 -5.95 1.61
C TRP A 250 10.81 -4.71 2.51
N LEU A 251 10.93 -3.50 1.95
CA LEU A 251 10.68 -2.26 2.70
C LEU A 251 9.25 -2.21 3.23
N ALA A 252 8.27 -2.78 2.52
CA ALA A 252 6.90 -2.93 3.02
C ALA A 252 6.81 -3.83 4.29
N ASN A 253 7.69 -4.82 4.46
CA ASN A 253 7.78 -5.60 5.71
C ASN A 253 8.49 -4.83 6.84
N LEU A 254 9.33 -3.85 6.49
CA LEU A 254 9.99 -2.93 7.43
C LEU A 254 9.13 -1.73 7.78
N ASP A 255 8.01 -1.54 7.08
CA ASP A 255 7.14 -0.36 7.10
C ASP A 255 6.77 0.07 8.53
N PRO A 256 6.34 -0.82 9.46
CA PRO A 256 6.01 -0.39 10.80
C PRO A 256 7.22 0.17 11.58
N SER A 257 8.39 -0.45 11.43
CA SER A 257 9.62 -0.01 12.12
C SER A 257 10.20 1.26 11.49
N LEU A 258 10.06 1.40 10.18
CA LEU A 258 10.51 2.56 9.41
C LEU A 258 9.67 3.80 9.73
N HIS A 259 8.33 3.68 9.71
CA HIS A 259 7.41 4.75 10.09
C HIS A 259 7.58 5.16 11.56
N HIS A 260 7.72 4.19 12.47
CA HIS A 260 7.95 4.48 13.88
C HIS A 260 9.28 5.24 14.12
N ALA A 261 10.36 4.80 13.48
CA ALA A 261 11.66 5.49 13.59
C ALA A 261 11.62 6.91 13.00
N PHE A 262 10.98 7.09 11.84
CA PHE A 262 10.82 8.41 11.23
C PHE A 262 9.98 9.34 12.13
N GLY A 263 8.82 8.89 12.58
CA GLY A 263 7.93 9.68 13.45
C GLY A 263 8.59 10.10 14.77
N ALA A 264 9.28 9.18 15.44
CA ALA A 264 9.97 9.49 16.70
C ALA A 264 11.11 10.51 16.51
N VAL A 265 11.83 10.46 15.38
CA VAL A 265 12.88 11.45 15.06
C VAL A 265 12.27 12.82 14.74
N VAL A 266 11.13 12.86 14.04
CA VAL A 266 10.41 14.11 13.76
C VAL A 266 9.87 14.73 15.05
N GLN A 267 9.27 13.93 15.93
CA GLN A 267 8.82 14.40 17.25
C GLN A 267 9.97 14.96 18.09
N TRP A 268 11.16 14.36 18.01
CA TRP A 268 12.35 14.96 18.63
C TRP A 268 12.71 16.30 17.98
N LEU A 269 12.64 16.43 16.65
CA LEU A 269 12.91 17.70 15.96
C LEU A 269 11.91 18.80 16.33
N GLU A 270 10.62 18.47 16.50
CA GLU A 270 9.58 19.41 16.96
C GLU A 270 9.89 20.01 18.32
N ILE A 271 10.47 19.22 19.22
CA ILE A 271 10.85 19.67 20.56
C ILE A 271 12.23 20.34 20.53
N ALA A 272 13.18 19.81 19.78
CA ALA A 272 14.59 20.20 19.83
C ALA A 272 14.92 21.43 18.96
N ALA A 273 14.25 21.61 17.82
CA ALA A 273 14.55 22.65 16.84
C ALA A 273 13.51 23.77 16.89
N LYS A 274 13.92 25.00 16.54
CA LYS A 274 12.94 26.03 16.20
C LYS A 274 12.24 25.64 14.90
N SER A 275 10.92 25.77 14.85
CA SER A 275 10.14 25.62 13.62
C SER A 275 9.73 26.99 13.08
N ILE A 276 9.32 27.02 11.80
CA ILE A 276 8.84 28.23 11.11
C ILE A 276 7.33 28.47 11.39
N PHE A 277 6.71 27.68 12.28
CA PHE A 277 5.29 27.73 12.63
C PHE A 277 5.03 28.44 13.97
#